data_AF-A0A399ZR08-F1
#
_entry.id   AF-A0A399ZR08-F1
#
_cell.length_a   1.000
_cell.length_b   1.000
_cell.length_c   1.000
_cell.angle_alpha   90.00
_cell.angle_beta   90.00
_cell.angle_gamma   90.00
#
_symmetry.space_group_name_H-M   'P 1'
#
loop_
_entity.id
_entity.type
_entity.pdbx_description
1 polymer ?
#
loop_
_entity_poly.entity_id
_entity_poly.type
_entity_poly.pdbx_seq_one_letter_code
_entity_poly.pdbx_strand_id
1 'polypeptide(L)'
;MKITQLGGQTKNVSAVEEWTALEQEQAVIETVTKTLASVEAVPEDEAALVAQARNDPTAFGVLYERYVERIYAYIYHRVGNVQDTEDLTARTFYRALDKLDTYEDRGLPFSAWLFRIAHNLVANWHRDRGRRRFLSLDR
;
A
#
# COMPACT_ATOMS: atom_id res chain seq x y z
N MET A 1 0.32 47.94 -69.66
CA MET A 1 -0.98 47.59 -69.04
C MET A 1 -0.68 46.59 -67.92
N LYS A 2 -1.20 46.84 -66.72
CA LYS A 2 -0.95 46.12 -65.46
C LYS A 2 -1.52 44.70 -65.47
N ILE A 3 -0.87 43.77 -64.78
CA ILE A 3 -1.43 42.82 -63.78
C ILE A 3 -0.24 42.09 -63.12
N THR A 4 0.27 42.51 -61.96
CA THR A 4 -0.17 42.21 -60.58
C THR A 4 0.24 40.82 -60.08
N GLN A 5 1.37 40.80 -59.36
CA GLN A 5 1.69 40.07 -58.12
C GLN A 5 1.17 38.62 -57.97
N LEU A 6 2.11 37.68 -58.03
CA LEU A 6 1.94 36.29 -57.60
C LEU A 6 1.71 36.23 -56.08
N GLY A 7 0.66 35.50 -55.70
CA GLY A 7 0.28 35.26 -54.32
C GLY A 7 1.37 34.53 -53.54
N GLY A 8 2.01 35.27 -52.62
CA GLY A 8 2.71 34.71 -51.49
C GLY A 8 1.73 34.57 -50.33
N GLN A 9 1.22 33.37 -50.12
CA GLN A 9 0.62 32.95 -48.86
C GLN A 9 1.59 33.27 -47.71
N THR A 10 1.31 34.31 -46.95
CA THR A 10 1.84 34.44 -45.59
C THR A 10 0.68 34.12 -44.66
N LYS A 11 0.65 32.91 -44.08
CA LYS A 11 0.39 32.67 -42.65
C LYS A 11 0.88 31.28 -42.27
N ASN A 12 1.44 31.23 -41.07
CA ASN A 12 1.63 30.06 -40.21
C ASN A 12 2.98 29.32 -40.27
N VAL A 13 4.05 30.03 -39.90
CA VAL A 13 5.27 29.43 -39.34
C VAL A 13 5.14 29.49 -37.82
N SER A 14 4.50 28.51 -37.19
CA SER A 14 4.44 28.37 -35.71
C SER A 14 3.97 26.99 -35.21
N ALA A 15 3.86 25.97 -36.05
CA ALA A 15 3.23 24.71 -35.64
C ALA A 15 4.09 23.47 -35.85
N VAL A 16 5.36 23.60 -36.21
CA VAL A 16 6.23 22.43 -36.52
C VAL A 16 7.38 22.24 -35.53
N GLU A 17 7.64 23.22 -34.65
CA GLU A 17 8.72 23.16 -33.65
C GLU A 17 8.23 22.84 -32.22
N GLU A 18 6.92 22.81 -31.97
CA GLU A 18 6.34 22.43 -30.67
C GLU A 18 6.16 20.91 -30.49
N TRP A 19 6.24 20.11 -31.56
CA TRP A 19 5.92 18.67 -31.51
C TRP A 19 7.08 17.78 -31.09
N THR A 20 8.32 18.27 -31.15
CA THR A 20 9.53 17.48 -30.84
C THR A 20 9.81 17.33 -29.34
N ALA A 21 9.24 18.19 -28.48
CA ALA A 21 9.35 18.05 -27.04
C ALA A 21 8.35 17.01 -26.47
N LEU A 22 7.13 16.98 -27.02
CA LEU A 22 6.07 16.09 -26.57
C LEU A 22 6.36 14.61 -26.85
N GLU A 23 7.00 14.28 -27.99
CA GLU A 23 7.37 12.90 -28.30
C GLU A 23 8.48 12.35 -27.38
N GLN A 24 9.42 13.21 -26.96
CA GLN A 24 10.46 12.84 -25.98
C GLN A 24 9.87 12.63 -24.58
N GLU A 25 8.92 13.47 -24.16
CA GLU A 25 8.21 13.29 -22.89
C GLU A 25 7.35 12.02 -22.88
N GLN A 26 6.66 11.72 -23.99
CA GLN A 26 5.86 10.49 -24.11
C GLN A 26 6.73 9.23 -24.06
N ALA A 27 7.93 9.23 -24.66
CA ALA A 27 8.86 8.09 -24.59
C ALA A 27 9.42 7.86 -23.18
N VAL A 28 9.66 8.92 -22.41
CA VAL A 28 10.07 8.82 -21.00
C VAL A 28 8.94 8.27 -20.15
N ILE A 29 7.70 8.75 -20.34
CA ILE A 29 6.51 8.23 -19.65
C ILE A 29 6.26 6.77 -20.03
N GLU A 30 6.39 6.39 -21.29
CA GLU A 30 6.26 5.00 -21.75
C GLU A 30 7.35 4.10 -21.14
N THR A 31 8.58 4.59 -21.03
CA THR A 31 9.67 3.84 -20.39
C THR A 31 9.46 3.69 -18.89
N VAL A 32 9.03 4.76 -18.20
CA VAL A 32 8.72 4.73 -16.76
C VAL A 32 7.53 3.84 -16.48
N THR A 33 6.44 3.94 -17.27
CA THR A 33 5.25 3.08 -17.12
C THR A 33 5.57 1.61 -17.43
N LYS A 34 6.37 1.32 -18.45
CA LYS A 34 6.82 -0.06 -18.78
C LYS A 34 7.74 -0.64 -17.71
N THR A 35 8.55 0.21 -17.07
CA THR A 35 9.40 -0.18 -15.94
C THR A 35 8.56 -0.44 -14.70
N LEU A 36 7.57 0.41 -14.39
CA LEU A 36 6.62 0.20 -13.28
C LEU A 36 5.76 -1.05 -13.49
N ALA A 37 5.31 -1.32 -14.72
CA ALA A 37 4.57 -2.53 -15.05
C ALA A 37 5.39 -3.83 -14.87
N SER A 38 6.72 -3.75 -14.98
CA SER A 38 7.60 -4.91 -14.68
C SER A 38 7.78 -5.15 -13.17
N VAL A 39 7.43 -4.17 -12.33
CA VAL A 39 7.39 -4.31 -10.86
C VAL A 39 6.05 -4.91 -10.39
N GLU A 40 5.00 -4.84 -11.22
CA GLU A 40 3.63 -5.28 -10.92
C GLU A 40 3.30 -6.74 -11.26
N ALA A 41 4.28 -7.65 -11.28
CA ALA A 41 3.94 -9.07 -11.14
C ALA A 41 3.64 -9.38 -9.67
N VAL A 42 2.64 -8.69 -9.07
CA VAL A 42 2.14 -9.03 -7.74
C VAL A 42 1.54 -10.42 -7.87
N PRO A 43 2.09 -11.44 -7.18
CA PRO A 43 1.46 -12.74 -7.17
C PRO A 43 0.02 -12.57 -6.64
N GLU A 44 -0.98 -12.88 -7.44
CA GLU A 44 -2.36 -12.93 -6.96
C GLU A 44 -2.48 -13.95 -5.81
N ASP A 45 -1.68 -15.01 -5.90
CA ASP A 45 -1.58 -16.08 -4.92
C ASP A 45 -0.99 -15.59 -3.58
N GLU A 46 -1.85 -15.58 -2.56
CA GLU A 46 -1.51 -15.24 -1.18
C GLU A 46 -0.36 -16.10 -0.64
N ALA A 47 -0.31 -17.39 -0.99
CA ALA A 47 0.73 -18.30 -0.51
C ALA A 47 2.11 -17.94 -1.10
N ALA A 48 2.14 -17.57 -2.39
CA ALA A 48 3.35 -17.13 -3.06
C ALA A 48 3.88 -15.80 -2.48
N LEU A 49 2.98 -14.85 -2.22
CA LEU A 49 3.31 -13.58 -1.54
C LEU A 49 3.89 -13.81 -0.15
N VAL A 50 3.29 -14.71 0.64
CA VAL A 50 3.77 -15.05 1.99
C VAL A 50 5.14 -15.72 1.92
N ALA A 51 5.38 -16.60 0.94
CA ALA A 51 6.69 -17.23 0.75
C ALA A 51 7.78 -16.22 0.37
N GLN A 52 7.45 -15.26 -0.50
CA GLN A 52 8.37 -14.18 -0.88
C GLN A 52 8.67 -13.25 0.30
N ALA A 53 7.65 -12.87 1.06
CA ALA A 53 7.78 -11.94 2.18
C ALA A 53 8.67 -12.46 3.33
N ARG A 54 8.94 -13.78 3.39
CA ARG A 54 9.94 -14.34 4.34
C ARG A 54 11.37 -13.93 4.03
N ASN A 55 11.70 -13.74 2.75
CA ASN A 55 13.06 -13.44 2.32
C ASN A 55 13.23 -11.96 1.94
N ASP A 56 12.13 -11.27 1.67
CA ASP A 56 12.11 -9.88 1.24
C ASP A 56 11.07 -9.07 2.04
N PRO A 57 11.52 -8.22 2.98
CA PRO A 57 10.64 -7.35 3.75
C PRO A 57 9.80 -6.39 2.88
N THR A 58 10.25 -6.06 1.67
CA THR A 58 9.48 -5.19 0.77
C THR A 58 8.25 -5.90 0.21
N ALA A 59 8.32 -7.22 -0.01
CA ALA A 59 7.16 -8.02 -0.42
C ALA A 59 6.08 -8.11 0.67
N PHE A 60 6.44 -7.93 1.95
CA PHE A 60 5.45 -7.81 3.03
C PHE A 60 4.58 -6.55 2.88
N GLY A 61 5.08 -5.49 2.23
CA GLY A 61 4.32 -4.27 1.96
C GLY A 61 3.01 -4.54 1.20
N VAL A 62 3.03 -5.47 0.24
CA VAL A 62 1.84 -5.86 -0.53
C VAL A 62 0.80 -6.55 0.36
N LEU A 63 1.25 -7.42 1.28
CA LEU A 63 0.37 -8.05 2.27
C LEU A 63 -0.20 -7.01 3.23
N TYR A 64 0.60 -6.02 3.63
CA TYR A 64 0.15 -4.92 4.46
C TYR A 64 -0.97 -4.13 3.79
N GLU A 65 -0.77 -3.65 2.57
CA GLU A 65 -1.77 -2.88 1.81
C GLU A 65 -3.07 -3.67 1.63
N ARG A 66 -2.98 -4.97 1.35
CA ARG A 66 -4.14 -5.86 1.19
C ARG A 66 -4.98 -6.01 2.45
N TYR A 67 -4.38 -5.94 3.65
CA TYR A 67 -5.04 -6.29 4.91
C TYR A 67 -5.22 -5.14 5.89
N VAL A 68 -4.51 -4.03 5.74
CA VAL A 68 -4.48 -2.93 6.72
C VAL A 68 -5.87 -2.39 7.01
N GLU A 69 -6.69 -2.10 6.00
CA GLU A 69 -8.03 -1.53 6.19
C GLU A 69 -8.94 -2.47 6.97
N ARG A 70 -8.90 -3.77 6.65
CA ARG A 70 -9.73 -4.80 7.29
C ARG A 70 -9.35 -5.00 8.75
N ILE A 71 -8.05 -5.02 9.04
CA ILE A 71 -7.51 -5.16 10.40
C ILE A 71 -7.80 -3.89 11.21
N TYR A 72 -7.60 -2.72 10.63
CA TYR A 72 -7.91 -1.44 11.26
C TYR A 72 -9.38 -1.36 11.65
N ALA A 73 -10.31 -1.63 10.70
CA ALA A 73 -11.74 -1.61 10.97
C ALA A 73 -12.13 -2.61 12.09
N TYR A 74 -11.58 -3.83 12.04
CA TYR A 74 -11.81 -4.84 13.08
C TYR A 74 -11.38 -4.38 14.48
N ILE A 75 -10.21 -3.75 14.59
CA ILE A 75 -9.69 -3.23 15.85
C ILE A 75 -10.54 -2.04 16.30
N TYR A 76 -10.84 -1.12 15.39
CA TYR A 76 -11.62 0.09 15.67
C TYR A 76 -12.99 -0.25 16.25
N HIS A 77 -13.71 -1.21 15.68
CA HIS A 77 -15.02 -1.64 16.19
C HIS A 77 -14.99 -2.22 17.60
N ARG A 78 -13.83 -2.66 18.10
CA ARG A 78 -13.67 -3.23 19.45
C ARG A 78 -13.14 -2.24 20.46
N VAL A 79 -12.30 -1.32 19.99
CA VAL A 79 -11.55 -0.38 20.83
C VAL A 79 -12.23 0.99 20.91
N GLY A 80 -12.85 1.43 19.82
CA GLY A 80 -13.62 2.68 19.74
C GLY A 80 -12.78 3.96 19.86
N ASN A 81 -11.45 3.87 19.75
CA ASN A 81 -10.53 4.99 19.85
C ASN A 81 -9.49 4.93 18.72
N VAL A 82 -9.31 6.04 18.01
CA VAL A 82 -8.41 6.14 16.86
C VAL A 82 -6.95 5.86 17.24
N GLN A 83 -6.43 6.53 18.26
CA GLN A 83 -5.02 6.40 18.69
C GLN A 83 -4.68 4.96 19.09
N ASP A 84 -5.54 4.32 19.88
CA ASP A 84 -5.35 2.93 20.27
C ASP A 84 -5.47 1.97 19.07
N THR A 85 -6.37 2.29 18.13
CA THR A 85 -6.55 1.48 16.91
C THR A 85 -5.31 1.53 16.04
N GLU A 86 -4.72 2.69 15.84
CA GLU A 86 -3.49 2.87 15.07
C GLU A 86 -2.31 2.11 15.72
N ASP A 87 -2.12 2.25 17.03
CA ASP A 87 -1.07 1.52 17.77
C ASP A 87 -1.24 0.00 17.66
N LEU A 88 -2.46 -0.50 17.88
CA LEU A 88 -2.75 -1.93 17.81
C LEU A 88 -2.63 -2.47 16.39
N THR A 89 -2.98 -1.68 15.37
CA THR A 89 -2.81 -2.04 13.96
C THR A 89 -1.33 -2.17 13.63
N ALA A 90 -0.53 -1.14 13.95
CA ALA A 90 0.92 -1.17 13.73
C ALA A 90 1.58 -2.37 14.45
N ARG A 91 1.20 -2.62 15.70
CA ARG A 91 1.68 -3.78 16.48
C ARG A 91 1.27 -5.13 15.89
N THR A 92 0.09 -5.21 15.27
CA THR A 92 -0.38 -6.43 14.60
C THR A 92 0.55 -6.77 13.45
N PHE A 93 0.81 -5.81 12.56
CA PHE A 93 1.67 -6.03 11.39
C PHE A 93 3.13 -6.19 11.78
N TYR A 94 3.62 -5.47 12.79
CA TYR A 94 4.96 -5.68 13.32
C TYR A 94 5.14 -7.13 13.85
N ARG A 95 4.17 -7.64 14.62
CA ARG A 95 4.21 -9.03 15.11
C ARG A 95 4.05 -10.04 13.98
N ALA A 96 3.25 -9.72 12.97
CA ALA A 96 3.11 -10.58 11.80
C ALA A 96 4.44 -10.68 11.05
N LEU A 97 5.14 -9.57 10.81
CA LEU A 97 6.46 -9.56 10.20
C LEU A 97 7.48 -10.35 11.04
N ASP A 98 7.56 -10.10 12.36
CA ASP A 98 8.46 -10.81 13.29
C ASP A 98 8.21 -12.32 13.37
N LYS A 99 6.98 -12.77 13.09
CA LYS A 99 6.59 -14.19 13.19
C LYS A 99 6.45 -14.87 11.83
N LEU A 100 6.67 -14.14 10.75
CA LEU A 100 6.48 -14.62 9.38
C LEU A 100 7.40 -15.79 9.06
N ASP A 101 8.64 -15.77 9.56
CA ASP A 101 9.62 -16.86 9.38
C ASP A 101 9.12 -18.19 9.93
N THR A 102 8.38 -18.14 11.04
CA THR A 102 7.78 -19.29 11.72
C THR A 102 6.33 -19.57 11.31
N TYR A 103 5.81 -18.82 10.35
CA TYR A 103 4.47 -19.08 9.83
C TYR A 103 4.45 -20.46 9.18
N GLU A 104 3.39 -21.22 9.43
CA GLU A 104 3.13 -22.49 8.74
C GLU A 104 1.80 -22.35 8.04
N ASP A 105 1.79 -22.60 6.73
CA ASP A 105 0.54 -22.74 6.02
C ASP A 105 -0.12 -24.06 6.45
N ARG A 106 -1.23 -23.94 7.16
CA ARG A 106 -2.03 -25.06 7.65
C ARG A 106 -3.35 -25.21 6.87
N GLY A 107 -3.42 -24.65 5.66
CA GLY A 107 -4.63 -24.59 4.85
C GLY A 107 -5.63 -23.55 5.34
N LEU A 108 -5.17 -22.59 6.14
CA LEU A 108 -5.96 -21.44 6.59
C LEU A 108 -5.44 -20.18 5.88
N PRO A 109 -6.34 -19.26 5.48
CA PRO A 109 -5.91 -18.04 4.84
C PRO A 109 -5.04 -17.20 5.78
N PHE A 110 -4.05 -16.51 5.24
CA PHE A 110 -3.15 -15.63 5.98
C PHE A 110 -3.92 -14.57 6.80
N SER A 111 -5.04 -14.09 6.25
CA SER A 111 -5.93 -13.18 6.96
C SER A 111 -6.42 -13.74 8.31
N ALA A 112 -6.71 -15.04 8.41
CA ALA A 112 -7.13 -15.65 9.68
C ALA A 112 -6.02 -15.61 10.73
N TRP A 113 -4.76 -15.76 10.31
CA TRP A 113 -3.60 -15.61 11.18
C TRP A 113 -3.41 -14.16 11.63
N LEU A 114 -3.55 -13.18 10.74
CA LEU A 114 -3.53 -11.75 11.10
C LEU A 114 -4.64 -11.39 12.11
N PHE A 115 -5.88 -11.85 11.87
CA PHE A 115 -6.98 -11.61 12.80
C PHE A 115 -6.74 -12.26 14.17
N ARG A 116 -6.06 -13.41 14.23
CA ARG A 116 -5.66 -14.02 15.50
C ARG A 116 -4.66 -13.15 16.26
N ILE A 117 -3.67 -12.57 15.58
CA ILE A 117 -2.71 -11.64 16.19
C ILE A 117 -3.45 -10.40 16.72
N ALA A 118 -4.28 -9.78 15.89
CA ALA A 118 -5.07 -8.60 16.25
C ALA A 118 -6.00 -8.88 17.45
N HIS A 119 -6.70 -10.01 17.44
CA HIS A 119 -7.57 -10.45 18.53
C HIS A 119 -6.81 -10.52 19.86
N ASN A 120 -5.63 -11.17 19.86
CA ASN A 120 -4.81 -11.31 21.07
C ASN A 120 -4.33 -9.95 21.60
N LEU A 121 -3.97 -9.02 20.71
CA LEU A 121 -3.56 -7.66 21.07
C LEU A 121 -4.72 -6.87 21.69
N VAL A 122 -5.90 -6.91 21.07
CA VAL A 122 -7.12 -6.27 21.61
C VAL A 122 -7.49 -6.85 22.97
N ALA A 123 -7.45 -8.18 23.13
CA ALA A 123 -7.73 -8.84 24.39
C ALA A 123 -6.73 -8.43 25.50
N ASN A 124 -5.44 -8.32 25.17
CA ASN A 124 -4.43 -7.80 26.09
C ASN A 124 -4.70 -6.35 26.50
N TRP A 125 -5.01 -5.50 25.52
CA TRP A 125 -5.33 -4.08 25.75
C TRP A 125 -6.51 -3.89 26.70
N HIS A 126 -7.59 -4.68 26.55
CA HIS A 126 -8.73 -4.63 27.47
C HIS A 126 -8.32 -5.06 28.90
N ARG A 127 -7.52 -6.12 29.02
CA ARG A 127 -7.01 -6.60 30.32
C ARG A 127 -6.16 -5.53 31.02
N ASP A 128 -5.29 -4.84 30.28
CA ASP A 128 -4.41 -3.81 30.83
C ASP A 128 -5.17 -2.57 31.31
N ARG A 129 -6.24 -2.20 30.61
CA ARG A 129 -7.13 -1.10 31.03
C ARG A 129 -7.99 -1.46 32.23
N GLY A 130 -8.47 -2.70 32.31
CA GLY A 130 -9.16 -3.21 33.50
C GLY A 130 -8.27 -3.09 34.74
N ARG A 131 -7.02 -3.55 34.66
CA ARG A 131 -6.05 -3.49 35.77
C ARG A 131 -5.72 -2.06 36.21
N ARG A 132 -5.56 -1.12 35.27
CA ARG A 132 -5.30 0.29 35.59
C ARG A 132 -6.43 0.96 36.36
N ARG A 133 -7.69 0.56 36.14
CA ARG A 133 -8.84 1.07 36.93
C ARG A 133 -8.83 0.60 38.38
N PHE A 134 -8.29 -0.60 38.65
CA PHE A 134 -8.25 -1.15 40.02
C PHE A 134 -7.08 -0.62 40.86
N LEU A 135 -6.08 0.04 40.26
CA LEU A 135 -5.03 0.77 40.98
C LEU A 135 -5.54 2.16 41.41
N SER A 136 -6.70 2.17 42.07
CA SER A 136 -7.15 3.34 42.81
C SER A 136 -6.19 3.51 43.99
N LEU A 137 -5.45 4.62 43.97
CA LEU A 137 -4.49 4.98 45.02
C LEU A 137 -5.26 5.23 46.32
N ASP A 138 -5.31 4.22 47.17
CA ASP A 138 -5.55 4.43 48.59
C ASP A 138 -4.21 4.86 49.20
N ARG A 139 -4.07 6.16 49.51
CA ARG A 139 -3.00 6.70 50.34
C ARG A 139 -3.46 7.94 51.07
#